data_AF-A0A0L7KSM2-F1
#
_entry.id   AF-A0A0L7KSM2-F1
#
_cell.length_a   1.000
_cell.length_b   1.000
_cell.length_c   1.000
_cell.angle_alpha   90.00
_cell.angle_beta   90.00
_cell.angle_gamma   90.00
#
_symmetry.space_group_name_H-M   'P 1'
#
loop_
_entity.id
_entity.type
_entity.pdbx_description
1 polymer ?
#
loop_
_entity_poly.entity_id
_entity_poly.type
_entity_poly.pdbx_seq_one_letter_code
_entity_poly.pdbx_strand_id
1 'polypeptide(L)'
;MPRSRFQCFWTRKLELELIYFVRQREAIWKPAGNTNHDIQLKYKAYAEFAAKLGQGFTARSVRDRWVNIRSTFNHNLRKVKRTELAASSHMEAYNIPEYEHLEVRQVKEESELEVGTYKLNVRTDRPRHKKIIKQKKSSKCLKVIDNLIEALNPLLKIAPKPSYWFFGKHVAERLDCMRDVDAESASQEIMRLFNDWTQTDDFT
;
A
#
# COMPACT_ATOMS: atom_id res chain seq x y z
N MET A 1 -15.92 22.55 26.87
CA MET A 1 -16.36 21.71 25.73
C MET A 1 -15.19 20.84 25.26
N PRO A 2 -15.16 19.53 25.58
CA PRO A 2 -14.13 18.65 25.04
C PRO A 2 -14.42 18.45 23.55
N ARG A 3 -13.51 18.92 22.68
CA ARG A 3 -13.57 18.62 21.25
C ARG A 3 -13.29 17.13 21.09
N SER A 4 -14.33 16.32 20.88
CA SER A 4 -14.18 14.95 20.40
C SER A 4 -13.29 15.01 19.16
N ARG A 5 -12.05 14.50 19.27
CA ARG A 5 -11.14 14.42 18.13
C ARG A 5 -11.64 13.23 17.31
N PHE A 6 -12.53 13.48 16.37
CA PHE A 6 -12.88 12.48 15.37
C PHE A 6 -11.59 12.05 14.66
N GLN A 7 -11.23 10.78 14.83
CA GLN A 7 -10.08 10.20 14.16
C GLN A 7 -10.44 10.03 12.68
N CYS A 8 -9.68 10.66 11.77
CA CYS A 8 -9.91 10.48 10.34
C CYS A 8 -9.54 9.07 9.92
N PHE A 9 -10.52 8.32 9.42
CA PHE A 9 -10.33 6.96 8.92
C PHE A 9 -10.31 6.94 7.40
N TRP A 10 -9.24 6.40 6.80
CA TRP A 10 -9.08 6.31 5.36
C TRP A 10 -9.46 4.93 4.85
N THR A 11 -10.65 4.82 4.24
CA THR A 11 -11.04 3.61 3.50
C THR A 11 -10.43 3.59 2.11
N ARG A 12 -10.32 2.41 1.50
CA ARG A 12 -9.82 2.25 0.13
C ARG A 12 -10.61 3.06 -0.90
N LYS A 13 -11.92 3.18 -0.69
CA LYS A 13 -12.82 4.03 -1.50
C LYS A 13 -12.41 5.51 -1.42
N LEU A 14 -12.20 6.03 -0.21
CA LEU A 14 -11.77 7.41 -0.01
C LEU A 14 -10.38 7.68 -0.57
N GLU A 15 -9.46 6.72 -0.49
CA GLU A 15 -8.15 6.84 -1.15
C GLU A 15 -8.29 6.98 -2.66
N LEU A 16 -9.18 6.21 -3.28
CA LEU A 16 -9.43 6.28 -4.70
C LEU A 16 -10.05 7.61 -5.11
N GLU A 17 -11.04 8.08 -4.36
CA GLU A 17 -11.61 9.41 -4.56
C GLU A 17 -10.53 10.51 -4.46
N LEU A 18 -9.61 10.38 -3.51
CA LEU A 18 -8.46 11.29 -3.40
C LEU A 18 -7.54 11.19 -4.63
N ILE A 19 -7.23 10.00 -5.12
CA ILE A 19 -6.38 9.82 -6.31
C ILE A 19 -7.05 10.44 -7.55
N TYR A 20 -8.35 10.23 -7.75
CA TYR A 20 -9.11 10.86 -8.83
C TYR A 20 -9.15 12.38 -8.69
N PHE A 21 -9.38 12.89 -7.48
CA PHE A 21 -9.34 14.33 -7.21
C PHE A 21 -7.98 14.94 -7.55
N VAL A 22 -6.89 14.29 -7.12
CA VAL A 22 -5.54 14.73 -7.45
C VAL A 22 -5.32 14.72 -8.96
N ARG A 23 -5.74 13.66 -9.68
CA ARG A 23 -5.65 13.60 -11.15
C ARG A 23 -6.29 14.83 -11.82
N GLN A 24 -7.48 15.22 -11.37
CA GLN A 24 -8.24 16.36 -11.93
C GLN A 24 -7.63 17.74 -11.60
N ARG A 25 -6.83 17.84 -10.53
CA ARG A 25 -6.28 19.11 -10.06
C ARG A 25 -4.81 19.27 -10.46
N GLU A 26 -4.55 19.88 -11.61
CA GLU A 26 -3.19 20.13 -12.10
C GLU A 26 -2.29 20.83 -11.09
N ALA A 27 -2.83 21.76 -10.29
CA ALA A 27 -2.07 22.48 -9.26
C ALA A 27 -1.36 21.56 -8.26
N ILE A 28 -1.85 20.33 -8.06
CA ILE A 28 -1.29 19.37 -7.12
C ILE A 28 -0.08 18.64 -7.71
N TRP A 29 -0.20 18.10 -8.93
CA TRP A 29 0.80 17.20 -9.51
C TRP A 29 1.68 17.84 -10.58
N LYS A 30 1.24 18.95 -11.17
CA LYS A 30 2.08 19.70 -12.10
C LYS A 30 3.25 20.28 -11.32
N PRO A 31 4.48 20.20 -11.85
CA PRO A 31 5.63 20.86 -11.27
C PRO A 31 5.47 22.38 -11.47
N ALA A 32 4.65 23.00 -10.63
CA ALA A 32 4.62 24.44 -10.43
C ALA A 32 5.87 24.86 -9.66
N GLY A 33 6.12 26.17 -9.56
CA GLY A 33 7.18 26.69 -8.71
C GLY A 33 7.03 26.19 -7.26
N ASN A 34 8.09 26.36 -6.48
CA ASN A 34 8.00 26.22 -5.02
C ASN A 34 7.73 27.58 -4.38
N THR A 35 6.85 28.38 -4.99
CA THR A 35 6.47 29.68 -4.43
C THR A 35 5.45 29.49 -3.31
N ASN A 36 5.36 30.46 -2.40
CA ASN A 36 4.32 30.46 -1.37
C ASN A 36 2.91 30.40 -2.00
N HIS A 37 2.72 31.03 -3.16
CA HIS A 37 1.46 30.98 -3.90
C HIS A 37 1.13 29.54 -4.36
N ASP A 38 2.09 28.82 -4.94
CA ASP A 38 1.90 27.42 -5.37
C ASP A 38 1.60 26.49 -4.19
N ILE A 39 2.25 26.72 -3.04
CA ILE A 39 2.01 25.96 -1.81
C ILE A 39 0.59 26.22 -1.30
N GLN A 40 0.15 27.48 -1.30
CA GLN A 40 -1.21 27.86 -0.89
C GLN A 40 -2.27 27.30 -1.83
N LEU A 41 -2.04 27.31 -3.15
CA LEU A 41 -2.95 26.69 -4.13
C LEU A 41 -3.14 25.20 -3.87
N LYS A 42 -2.06 24.47 -3.60
CA LYS A 42 -2.12 23.05 -3.21
C LYS A 42 -2.88 22.86 -1.91
N TYR A 43 -2.58 23.67 -0.90
CA TYR A 43 -3.24 23.59 0.39
C TYR A 43 -4.74 23.88 0.30
N LYS A 44 -5.13 24.88 -0.50
CA LYS A 44 -6.52 25.20 -0.81
C LYS A 44 -7.23 24.02 -1.48
N ALA A 45 -6.60 23.38 -2.46
CA ALA A 45 -7.17 22.18 -3.09
C ALA A 45 -7.38 21.04 -2.09
N TYR A 46 -6.42 20.79 -1.18
CA TYR A 46 -6.62 19.78 -0.12
C TYR A 46 -7.69 20.17 0.90
N ALA A 47 -7.84 21.46 1.19
CA ALA A 47 -8.90 21.97 2.06
C ALA A 47 -10.28 21.76 1.44
N GLU A 48 -10.43 22.01 0.13
CA GLU A 48 -11.67 21.72 -0.61
C GLU A 48 -12.04 20.23 -0.53
N PHE A 49 -11.06 19.34 -0.69
CA PHE A 49 -11.30 17.89 -0.56
C PHE A 49 -11.68 17.50 0.87
N ALA A 50 -10.96 18.01 1.87
CA ALA A 50 -11.27 17.76 3.28
C ALA A 50 -12.68 18.23 3.65
N ALA A 51 -13.12 19.38 3.14
CA ALA A 51 -14.47 19.89 3.37
C ALA A 51 -15.56 18.97 2.83
N LYS A 52 -15.31 18.27 1.72
CA LYS A 52 -16.24 17.26 1.16
C LYS A 52 -16.35 16.00 2.01
N LEU A 53 -15.28 15.62 2.72
CA LEU A 53 -15.26 14.43 3.58
C LEU A 53 -15.92 14.65 4.94
N GLY A 54 -16.07 15.91 5.37
CA GLY A 54 -16.73 16.25 6.63
C GLY A 54 -15.80 16.23 7.85
N GLN A 55 -16.38 16.07 9.03
CA GLN A 55 -15.67 16.22 10.30
C GLN A 55 -14.55 15.17 10.46
N GLY A 56 -13.42 15.60 11.03
CA GLY A 56 -12.23 14.78 11.25
C GLY A 56 -11.17 14.89 10.16
N PHE A 57 -11.52 15.31 8.94
CA PHE A 57 -10.55 15.52 7.85
C PHE A 57 -10.03 16.96 7.84
N THR A 58 -8.72 17.12 7.66
CA THR A 58 -8.06 18.42 7.51
C THR A 58 -7.26 18.44 6.22
N ALA A 59 -7.01 19.62 5.66
CA ALA A 59 -6.12 19.75 4.50
C ALA A 59 -4.74 19.08 4.74
N ARG A 60 -4.27 19.10 5.99
CA ARG A 60 -3.05 18.40 6.41
C ARG A 60 -3.19 16.88 6.33
N SER A 61 -4.25 16.30 6.90
CA SER A 61 -4.43 14.84 6.87
C SER A 61 -4.63 14.30 5.45
N VAL A 62 -5.32 15.04 4.58
CA VAL A 62 -5.46 14.73 3.15
C VAL A 62 -4.12 14.76 2.43
N ARG A 63 -3.34 15.83 2.61
CA ARG A 63 -2.00 15.95 2.02
C ARG A 63 -1.10 14.81 2.47
N ASP A 64 -1.06 14.53 3.78
CA ASP A 64 -0.17 13.52 4.35
C ASP A 64 -0.58 12.12 3.84
N ARG A 65 -1.88 11.85 3.68
CA ARG A 65 -2.34 10.61 3.05
C ARG A 65 -1.90 10.51 1.58
N TRP A 66 -2.08 11.56 0.80
CA TRP A 66 -1.63 11.58 -0.60
C TRP A 66 -0.12 11.30 -0.72
N VAL A 67 0.69 11.94 0.12
CA VAL A 67 2.14 11.71 0.15
C VAL A 67 2.45 10.24 0.44
N ASN A 68 1.79 9.64 1.43
CA ASN A 68 1.96 8.22 1.78
C ASN A 68 1.59 7.30 0.61
N ILE A 69 0.39 7.45 0.03
CA ILE A 69 -0.07 6.65 -1.12
C ILE A 69 0.97 6.69 -2.25
N ARG A 70 1.41 7.90 -2.61
CA ARG A 70 2.38 8.11 -3.69
C ARG A 70 3.75 7.50 -3.35
N SER A 71 4.23 7.62 -2.11
CA SER A 71 5.52 7.04 -1.71
C SER A 71 5.48 5.52 -1.71
N THR A 72 4.42 4.94 -1.16
CA THR A 72 4.23 3.48 -1.05
C THR A 72 4.12 2.86 -2.43
N PHE A 73 3.32 3.45 -3.32
CA PHE A 73 3.22 2.99 -4.70
C PHE A 73 4.55 3.05 -5.45
N ASN A 74 5.28 4.17 -5.37
CA ASN A 74 6.58 4.28 -6.04
C ASN A 74 7.63 3.32 -5.45
N HIS A 75 7.56 3.03 -4.15
CA HIS A 75 8.41 2.01 -3.52
C HIS A 75 8.10 0.63 -4.10
N ASN A 76 6.83 0.25 -4.16
CA ASN A 76 6.39 -1.05 -4.69
C ASN A 76 6.70 -1.17 -6.18
N LEU A 77 6.46 -0.12 -6.97
CA LEU A 77 6.81 -0.07 -8.39
C LEU A 77 8.31 -0.28 -8.61
N ARG A 78 9.17 0.29 -7.75
CA ARG A 78 10.62 0.05 -7.82
C ARG A 78 11.00 -1.36 -7.40
N LYS A 79 10.25 -2.02 -6.52
CA LYS A 79 10.49 -3.43 -6.15
C LYS A 79 10.12 -4.34 -7.33
N VAL A 80 8.94 -4.17 -7.90
CA VAL A 80 8.46 -4.94 -9.05
C VAL A 80 9.42 -4.79 -10.25
N LYS A 81 9.84 -3.57 -10.57
CA LYS A 81 10.83 -3.37 -11.65
C LYS A 81 12.17 -4.04 -11.39
N ARG A 82 12.61 -4.14 -10.12
CA ARG A 82 13.85 -4.85 -9.77
C ARG A 82 13.68 -6.35 -9.92
N THR A 83 12.53 -6.90 -9.55
CA THR A 83 12.24 -8.33 -9.72
C THR A 83 12.05 -8.69 -11.19
N GLU A 84 11.41 -7.83 -11.99
CA GLU A 84 11.30 -8.00 -13.45
C GLU A 84 12.68 -8.00 -14.11
N LEU A 85 13.55 -7.05 -13.79
CA LEU A 85 14.92 -7.02 -14.32
C LEU A 85 15.72 -8.25 -13.88
N ALA A 86 15.56 -8.71 -12.63
CA ALA A 86 16.21 -9.93 -12.16
C ALA A 86 15.66 -11.18 -12.87
N ALA A 87 14.36 -11.25 -13.13
CA ALA A 87 13.72 -12.36 -13.84
C ALA A 87 14.09 -12.37 -15.34
N SER A 88 14.15 -11.21 -15.99
CA SER A 88 14.63 -11.08 -17.36
C SER A 88 16.12 -11.40 -17.47
N SER A 89 16.94 -10.96 -16.52
CA SER A 89 18.36 -11.35 -16.43
C SER A 89 18.53 -12.84 -16.14
N HIS A 90 17.62 -13.45 -15.39
CA HIS A 90 17.59 -14.90 -15.15
C HIS A 90 17.17 -15.68 -16.41
N MET A 91 16.30 -15.12 -17.26
CA MET A 91 15.96 -15.71 -18.56
C MET A 91 17.09 -15.58 -19.59
N GLU A 92 17.82 -14.45 -19.61
CA GLU A 92 19.01 -14.29 -20.46
C GLU A 92 20.17 -15.20 -20.03
N ALA A 93 20.22 -15.59 -18.75
CA ALA A 93 21.20 -16.54 -18.22
C ALA A 93 20.97 -18.00 -18.66
N TYR A 94 19.84 -18.34 -19.28
CA TYR A 94 19.59 -19.68 -19.86
C TYR A 94 19.89 -19.81 -21.36
N ASN A 95 20.50 -18.78 -21.97
CA ASN A 95 21.05 -18.86 -23.33
C ASN A 95 22.57 -19.05 -23.32
N ILE A 96 23.07 -19.90 -22.42
CA ILE A 96 24.47 -20.35 -22.41
C ILE A 96 24.48 -21.79 -22.91
N PRO A 97 25.15 -22.08 -24.06
CA PRO A 97 25.41 -23.45 -24.49
C PRO A 97 26.18 -24.18 -23.40
N GLU A 98 25.68 -25.35 -23.05
CA GLU A 98 26.32 -26.45 -22.34
C GLU A 98 27.87 -26.39 -22.42
N TYR A 99 28.55 -26.05 -21.32
CA TYR A 99 29.75 -26.71 -20.81
C TYR A 99 30.19 -26.11 -19.45
N GLU A 100 30.53 -27.02 -18.54
CA GLU A 100 31.14 -26.92 -17.21
C GLU A 100 31.89 -25.63 -16.83
N HIS A 101 31.64 -25.11 -15.63
CA HIS A 101 32.52 -25.40 -14.48
C HIS A 101 31.88 -25.02 -13.14
N LEU A 102 32.18 -25.88 -12.17
CA LEU A 102 31.75 -25.95 -10.78
C LEU A 102 32.41 -24.89 -9.88
N GLU A 103 31.65 -24.52 -8.83
CA GLU A 103 32.06 -23.97 -7.52
C GLU A 103 32.66 -22.54 -7.53
N VAL A 104 32.22 -21.60 -6.68
CA VAL A 104 32.37 -21.61 -5.22
C VAL A 104 31.20 -20.96 -4.47
N ARG A 105 30.85 -21.61 -3.38
CA ARG A 105 29.86 -21.34 -2.32
C ARG A 105 30.39 -20.32 -1.29
N GLN A 106 29.51 -19.51 -0.71
CA GLN A 106 29.37 -19.15 0.74
C GLN A 106 28.64 -17.79 0.88
N VAL A 107 27.37 -17.78 1.32
CA VAL A 107 26.88 -17.78 2.71
C VAL A 107 27.39 -16.60 3.54
N LYS A 108 26.48 -15.67 3.89
CA LYS A 108 26.53 -14.98 5.17
C LYS A 108 25.10 -14.72 5.67
N GLU A 109 24.75 -15.55 6.64
CA GLU A 109 23.54 -15.52 7.45
C GLU A 109 23.68 -14.48 8.59
N GLU A 110 22.55 -14.29 9.25
CA GLU A 110 22.07 -13.27 10.18
C GLU A 110 22.94 -12.86 11.37
N SER A 111 22.72 -11.65 11.87
CA SER A 111 22.39 -11.47 13.29
C SER A 111 21.58 -10.20 13.57
N GLU A 112 20.61 -10.38 14.45
CA GLU A 112 19.60 -9.47 14.98
C GLU A 112 20.11 -8.38 15.94
N LEU A 113 19.19 -7.44 16.21
CA LEU A 113 19.04 -6.60 17.42
C LEU A 113 19.98 -5.39 17.60
N GLU A 114 19.46 -4.20 17.26
CA GLU A 114 19.56 -3.07 18.18
C GLU A 114 18.41 -2.07 18.03
N VAL A 115 17.78 -1.76 19.16
CA VAL A 115 16.71 -0.80 19.36
C VAL A 115 17.30 0.61 19.45
N GLY A 116 16.73 1.55 18.67
CA GLY A 116 16.58 2.96 19.03
C GLY A 116 17.85 3.82 19.21
N THR A 117 18.07 4.74 18.27
CA THR A 117 18.11 6.19 18.57
C THR A 117 18.14 7.00 17.28
N TYR A 118 17.33 8.05 17.26
CA TYR A 118 17.20 9.04 16.19
C TYR A 118 18.54 9.75 15.96
N LYS A 119 19.24 9.45 14.86
CA LYS A 119 20.38 10.27 14.42
C LYS A 119 19.88 11.45 13.59
N LEU A 120 19.88 12.60 14.24
CA LEU A 120 19.75 13.93 13.65
C LEU A 120 20.76 14.14 12.50
N ASN A 121 20.24 14.75 11.44
CA ASN A 121 20.88 15.27 10.24
C ASN A 121 22.38 15.62 10.35
N VAL A 122 23.26 14.74 9.84
CA VAL A 122 24.58 15.15 9.36
C VAL A 122 24.40 15.70 7.94
N ARG A 123 24.64 17.01 7.77
CA ARG A 123 24.69 17.66 6.45
C ARG A 123 25.87 17.08 5.68
N THR A 124 25.58 16.22 4.71
CA THR A 124 26.54 15.89 3.66
C THR A 124 26.57 17.07 2.68
N ASP A 125 27.76 17.66 2.52
CA ASP A 125 28.02 18.65 1.48
C ASP A 125 27.82 17.98 0.11
N ARG A 126 26.64 18.19 -0.47
CA ARG A 126 26.23 17.55 -1.70
C ARG A 126 26.73 18.39 -2.88
N PRO A 127 27.50 17.82 -3.83
CA PRO A 127 28.06 18.58 -4.95
C PRO A 127 26.98 19.31 -5.74
N ARG A 128 27.17 20.62 -5.90
CA ARG A 128 26.31 21.52 -6.69
C ARG A 128 26.41 21.20 -8.18
N HIS A 129 25.22 21.25 -8.81
CA HIS A 129 24.98 21.38 -10.24
C HIS A 129 25.37 20.22 -11.17
N LYS A 130 24.46 19.25 -11.30
CA LYS A 130 24.22 18.63 -12.61
C LYS A 130 23.17 19.47 -13.35
N LYS A 131 23.46 19.87 -14.59
CA LYS A 131 22.48 20.52 -15.49
C LYS A 131 21.28 19.58 -15.64
N ILE A 132 20.16 19.93 -15.01
CA ILE A 132 18.92 19.17 -15.11
C ILE A 132 18.37 19.42 -16.51
N ILE A 133 18.53 18.43 -17.39
CA ILE A 133 17.79 18.36 -18.65
C ILE A 133 16.30 18.40 -18.26
N LYS A 134 15.62 19.51 -18.61
CA LYS A 134 14.20 19.73 -18.33
C LYS A 134 13.36 18.84 -19.25
N GLN A 135 13.38 17.54 -19.04
CA GLN A 135 12.35 16.67 -19.62
C GLN A 135 10.99 17.08 -19.05
N LYS A 136 9.94 17.04 -19.87
CA LYS A 136 8.56 17.41 -19.51
C LYS A 136 8.05 16.54 -18.33
N LYS A 137 8.33 16.95 -17.09
CA LYS A 137 8.02 16.21 -15.85
C LYS A 137 6.52 16.04 -15.58
N SER A 138 5.66 16.82 -16.23
CA SER A 138 4.20 16.71 -16.08
C SER A 138 3.66 15.36 -16.52
N SER A 139 4.19 14.78 -17.60
CA SER A 139 3.72 13.48 -18.12
C SER A 139 4.07 12.32 -17.17
N LYS A 140 5.18 12.41 -16.42
CA LYS A 140 5.59 11.35 -15.51
C LYS A 140 4.71 11.26 -14.27
N CYS A 141 4.32 12.40 -13.68
CA CYS A 141 3.46 12.38 -12.49
C CYS A 141 2.04 11.91 -12.85
N LEU A 142 1.53 12.31 -14.01
CA LEU A 142 0.23 11.86 -14.50
C LEU A 142 0.22 10.34 -14.73
N LYS A 143 1.25 9.78 -15.39
CA LYS A 143 1.41 8.32 -15.54
C LYS A 143 1.41 7.57 -14.21
N VAL A 144 2.05 8.11 -13.17
CA VAL A 144 2.03 7.50 -11.83
C VAL A 144 0.60 7.49 -11.25
N ILE A 145 -0.16 8.55 -11.48
CA ILE A 145 -1.57 8.64 -11.04
C ILE A 145 -2.45 7.66 -11.83
N ASP A 146 -2.27 7.56 -13.14
CA ASP A 146 -3.02 6.64 -13.99
C ASP A 146 -2.75 5.18 -13.58
N ASN A 147 -1.48 4.80 -13.40
CA ASN A 147 -1.10 3.46 -12.94
C ASN A 147 -1.63 3.16 -11.53
N LEU A 148 -1.71 4.18 -10.67
CA LEU A 148 -2.32 4.06 -9.35
C LEU A 148 -3.80 3.69 -9.48
N ILE A 149 -4.54 4.40 -10.32
CA ILE A 149 -5.97 4.15 -10.56
C ILE A 149 -6.18 2.73 -11.12
N GLU A 150 -5.35 2.34 -12.09
CA GLU A 150 -5.40 1.01 -12.70
C GLU A 150 -5.13 -0.10 -11.67
N ALA A 151 -4.11 0.05 -10.83
CA ALA A 151 -3.81 -0.92 -9.77
C ALA A 151 -4.88 -0.97 -8.67
N LEU A 152 -5.56 0.15 -8.42
CA LEU A 152 -6.57 0.30 -7.38
C LEU A 152 -7.95 -0.25 -7.78
N ASN A 153 -8.36 -0.03 -9.04
CA ASN A 153 -9.73 -0.31 -9.51
C ASN A 153 -10.17 -1.78 -9.35
N PRO A 154 -9.33 -2.80 -9.63
CA PRO A 154 -9.70 -4.20 -9.40
C PRO A 154 -10.07 -4.47 -7.95
N LEU A 155 -9.39 -3.84 -6.99
CA LEU A 155 -9.61 -4.03 -5.56
C LEU A 155 -10.98 -3.51 -5.08
N LEU A 156 -11.63 -2.61 -5.82
CA LEU A 156 -13.01 -2.19 -5.54
C LEU A 156 -14.06 -3.11 -6.16
N LYS A 157 -13.72 -3.79 -7.25
CA LYS A 157 -14.63 -4.68 -8.00
C LYS A 157 -14.63 -6.10 -7.47
N ILE A 158 -13.66 -6.46 -6.63
CA ILE A 158 -13.76 -7.66 -5.80
C ILE A 158 -14.91 -7.38 -4.82
N ALA A 159 -16.12 -7.73 -5.26
CA ALA A 159 -17.22 -7.97 -4.34
C ALA A 159 -16.68 -8.86 -3.22
N PRO A 160 -17.11 -8.64 -1.96
CA PRO A 160 -16.73 -9.53 -0.88
C PRO A 160 -17.38 -10.88 -1.17
N LYS A 161 -16.73 -11.74 -1.95
CA LYS A 161 -16.72 -13.13 -1.54
C LYS A 161 -15.95 -13.07 -0.24
N PRO A 162 -16.57 -13.35 0.92
CA PRO A 162 -15.79 -13.61 2.10
C PRO A 162 -14.92 -14.78 1.71
N SER A 163 -13.66 -14.47 1.41
CA SER A 163 -12.62 -15.42 1.13
C SER A 163 -12.23 -16.01 2.48
N TYR A 164 -13.22 -16.66 3.11
CA TYR A 164 -13.22 -17.22 4.44
C TYR A 164 -12.34 -18.49 4.50
N TRP A 165 -11.62 -18.80 3.42
CA TRP A 165 -10.65 -19.89 3.39
C TRP A 165 -9.57 -19.71 4.46
N PHE A 166 -9.23 -18.47 4.83
CA PHE A 166 -8.29 -18.24 5.93
C PHE A 166 -8.88 -18.66 7.29
N PHE A 167 -10.16 -18.39 7.53
CA PHE A 167 -10.82 -18.84 8.76
C PHE A 167 -10.95 -20.36 8.80
N GLY A 168 -11.37 -20.99 7.69
CA GLY A 168 -11.44 -22.45 7.60
C GLY A 168 -10.07 -23.11 7.85
N LYS A 169 -9.00 -22.55 7.27
CA LYS A 169 -7.62 -23.01 7.51
C LYS A 169 -7.21 -22.86 8.98
N HIS A 170 -7.51 -21.72 9.61
CA HIS A 170 -7.18 -21.49 11.01
C HIS A 170 -7.94 -22.43 11.96
N VAL A 171 -9.23 -22.67 11.70
CA VAL A 171 -10.03 -23.61 12.48
C VAL A 171 -9.48 -25.03 12.34
N ALA A 172 -9.18 -25.47 11.13
CA ALA A 172 -8.56 -26.78 10.89
C ALA A 172 -7.21 -26.93 11.61
N GLU A 173 -6.31 -25.96 11.47
CA GLU A 173 -5.01 -25.96 12.17
C GLU A 173 -5.17 -26.02 13.70
N ARG A 174 -6.21 -25.39 14.26
CA ARG A 174 -6.51 -25.44 15.69
C ARG A 174 -7.04 -26.79 16.13
N LEU A 175 -7.93 -27.41 15.35
CA LEU A 175 -8.46 -28.74 15.62
C LEU A 175 -7.36 -29.81 15.54
N ASP A 176 -6.46 -29.70 14.56
CA ASP A 176 -5.31 -30.61 14.40
C ASP A 176 -4.31 -30.54 15.58
N CYS A 177 -4.29 -29.42 16.32
CA CYS A 177 -3.46 -29.25 17.52
C CYS A 177 -4.15 -29.76 18.81
N MET A 178 -5.40 -30.22 18.75
CA MET A 178 -6.16 -30.72 19.89
C MET A 178 -6.07 -32.25 19.98
N ARG A 179 -6.46 -32.82 21.13
CA ARG A 179 -6.68 -34.27 21.23
C ARG A 179 -7.95 -34.63 20.48
N ASP A 180 -8.04 -35.85 19.94
CA ASP A 180 -9.17 -36.31 19.13
C ASP A 180 -10.55 -36.03 19.79
N VAL A 181 -10.66 -36.28 21.10
CA VAL A 181 -11.91 -36.06 21.87
C VAL A 181 -12.28 -34.57 21.97
N ASP A 182 -11.29 -33.69 22.16
CA ASP A 182 -11.51 -32.25 22.27
C ASP A 182 -11.81 -31.64 20.90
N ALA A 183 -11.12 -32.11 19.85
CA ALA A 183 -11.34 -31.71 18.47
C ALA A 183 -12.76 -32.09 18.01
N GLU A 184 -13.22 -33.30 18.34
CA GLU A 184 -14.58 -33.75 18.04
C GLU A 184 -15.63 -32.86 18.72
N SER A 185 -15.48 -32.63 20.03
CA SER A 185 -16.38 -31.76 20.79
C SER A 185 -16.43 -30.32 20.23
N ALA A 186 -15.26 -29.73 19.95
CA ALA A 186 -15.17 -28.39 19.37
C ALA A 186 -15.77 -28.33 17.95
N SER A 187 -15.57 -29.36 17.12
CA SER A 187 -16.14 -29.43 15.77
C SER A 187 -17.67 -29.50 15.80
N GLN A 188 -18.25 -30.26 16.74
CA GLN A 188 -19.70 -30.36 16.93
C GLN A 188 -20.30 -29.03 17.36
N GLU A 189 -19.65 -28.30 18.26
CA GLU A 189 -20.08 -26.96 18.69
C GLU A 189 -20.03 -25.95 17.54
N ILE A 190 -18.96 -25.97 16.73
CA ILE A 190 -18.84 -25.12 15.54
C ILE A 190 -19.98 -25.43 14.55
N MET A 191 -20.24 -26.71 14.27
CA MET A 191 -21.33 -27.11 13.36
C MET A 191 -22.71 -26.74 13.89
N ARG A 192 -22.92 -26.82 15.21
CA ARG A 192 -24.15 -26.37 15.86
C ARG A 192 -24.37 -24.87 15.66
N LEU A 193 -23.35 -24.05 15.91
CA LEU A 193 -23.41 -22.60 15.70
C LEU A 193 -23.73 -22.24 14.24
N PHE A 194 -23.16 -22.98 13.28
CA PHE A 194 -23.48 -22.78 11.87
C PHE A 194 -24.94 -23.10 11.55
N ASN A 195 -25.48 -24.21 12.06
CA ASN A 195 -26.87 -24.59 11.84
C ASN A 195 -27.83 -23.58 12.48
N ASP A 196 -27.54 -23.10 13.69
CA ASP A 196 -28.35 -22.11 14.40
C ASP A 196 -28.39 -20.78 13.62
N TRP A 197 -27.30 -20.37 12.99
CA TRP A 197 -27.25 -19.18 12.14
C TRP A 197 -28.09 -19.30 10.87
N THR A 198 -28.10 -20.47 10.22
CA THR A 198 -28.89 -20.64 8.98
C THR A 198 -30.40 -20.54 9.20
N GLN A 199 -30.87 -20.72 10.44
CA GLN A 199 -32.29 -20.61 10.78
C GLN A 199 -32.75 -19.18 11.06
N THR A 200 -31.83 -18.24 11.31
CA THR A 200 -32.18 -16.85 11.65
C THR A 200 -32.38 -15.94 10.44
N ASP A 201 -31.97 -16.37 9.24
CA ASP A 201 -32.03 -15.56 8.01
C ASP A 201 -33.39 -15.65 7.27
N ASP A 202 -34.35 -16.45 7.76
CA ASP A 202 -35.70 -16.59 7.17
C ASP A 202 -36.73 -15.54 7.65
N PHE A 203 -36.31 -14.48 8.35
CA PHE A 203 -37.16 -13.33 8.69
C PHE A 203 -36.66 -12.05 8.00
N THR A 204 -36.82 -11.95 6.67
CA THR A 204 -37.04 -10.65 6.00
C THR A 204 -37.75 -10.81 4.66
#